data_AF-A0A9D6RUT0-F1
#
_entry.id   AF-A0A9D6RUT0-F1
#
_cell.length_a   1.000
_cell.length_b   1.000
_cell.length_c   1.000
_cell.angle_alpha   90.00
_cell.angle_beta   90.00
_cell.angle_gamma   90.00
#
_symmetry.space_group_name_H-M   'P 1'
#
loop_
_entity.id
_entity.type
_entity.pdbx_description
1 polymer ?
#
loop_
_entity_poly.entity_id
_entity_poly.type
_entity_poly.pdbx_seq_one_letter_code
_entity_poly.pdbx_strand_id
1 'polypeptide(L)'
;MSMPTDPDPVTLDLERRVAANPQDLEALLALGHRYLEHQQPARATETYQRVIDLDAQNREAWTHLGLILFWDGRSDDALRVLDQVLADSPEYPEALFFKGVVLYEARQDYAGAVAAWEAYLAVTPPGQDTSQVRGLLQEARARLVTVRGEREGTP
;
A
#
# COMPACT_ATOMS: atom_id res chain seq x y z
N MET A 1 -27.73 4.18 10.96
CA MET A 1 -26.73 4.96 11.72
C MET A 1 -25.92 5.73 10.70
N SER A 2 -26.18 7.03 10.54
CA SER A 2 -25.37 7.88 9.67
C SER A 2 -24.08 8.19 10.41
N MET A 3 -22.94 7.76 9.86
CA MET A 3 -21.64 8.26 10.27
C MET A 3 -21.62 9.78 10.00
N PRO A 4 -20.95 10.60 10.84
CA PRO A 4 -20.81 12.01 10.54
C PRO A 4 -20.05 12.16 9.21
N THR A 5 -20.73 12.71 8.20
CA THR A 5 -20.20 13.04 6.87
C THR A 5 -19.27 14.26 6.89
N ASP A 6 -19.10 14.89 8.05
CA ASP A 6 -18.24 16.07 8.19
C ASP A 6 -16.78 15.64 8.36
N PRO A 7 -15.85 16.26 7.60
CA PRO A 7 -14.42 16.00 7.78
C PRO A 7 -14.02 16.32 9.22
N ASP A 8 -13.20 15.44 9.81
CA ASP A 8 -12.66 15.69 11.14
C ASP A 8 -11.80 16.98 11.15
N PRO A 9 -11.54 17.59 12.31
CA PRO A 9 -10.83 18.87 12.39
C PRO A 9 -9.46 18.86 11.69
N VAL A 10 -8.75 17.73 11.64
CA VAL A 10 -7.47 17.61 10.96
C VAL A 10 -7.67 17.62 9.44
N THR A 11 -8.65 16.86 8.95
CA THR A 11 -9.00 16.87 7.52
C THR A 11 -9.39 18.27 7.06
N LEU A 12 -10.19 19.00 7.85
CA LEU A 12 -10.57 20.38 7.52
C LEU A 12 -9.38 21.35 7.50
N ASP A 13 -8.44 21.21 8.43
CA ASP A 13 -7.22 22.03 8.44
C ASP A 13 -6.35 21.77 7.20
N LEU A 14 -6.16 20.50 6.84
CA LEU A 14 -5.44 20.10 5.64
C LEU A 14 -6.11 20.62 4.36
N GLU A 15 -7.45 20.54 4.26
CA GLU A 15 -8.19 21.12 3.13
C GLU A 15 -7.97 22.64 3.02
N ARG A 16 -7.93 23.36 4.14
CA ARG A 16 -7.63 24.80 4.15
C ARG A 16 -6.19 25.09 3.73
N ARG A 17 -5.22 24.30 4.19
CA ARG A 17 -3.81 24.42 3.78
C ARG A 17 -3.67 24.23 2.28
N VAL A 18 -4.27 23.18 1.73
CA VAL A 18 -4.25 22.90 0.29
C VAL A 18 -5.01 23.98 -0.51
N ALA A 19 -6.08 24.57 0.04
CA ALA A 19 -6.77 25.68 -0.61
C ALA A 19 -5.92 26.97 -0.64
N ALA A 20 -5.17 27.25 0.42
CA ALA A 20 -4.26 28.40 0.50
C ALA A 20 -2.99 28.20 -0.33
N ASN A 21 -2.46 26.97 -0.37
CA ASN A 21 -1.31 26.56 -1.16
C ASN A 21 -1.57 25.21 -1.86
N PRO A 22 -2.03 25.24 -3.13
CA PRO A 22 -2.35 24.02 -3.88
C PRO A 22 -1.15 23.11 -4.18
N GLN A 23 0.07 23.58 -3.93
CA GLN A 23 1.33 22.86 -4.15
C GLN A 23 1.98 22.37 -2.85
N ASP A 24 1.29 22.48 -1.71
CA ASP A 24 1.76 21.93 -0.43
C ASP A 24 1.72 20.40 -0.48
N LEU A 25 2.82 19.79 -0.94
CA LEU A 25 2.98 18.34 -1.10
C LEU A 25 2.73 17.59 0.21
N GLU A 26 3.21 18.11 1.33
CA GLU A 26 3.04 17.51 2.65
C GLU A 26 1.56 17.52 3.05
N ALA A 27 0.86 18.64 2.86
CA ALA A 27 -0.57 18.72 3.14
C ALA A 27 -1.38 17.79 2.22
N LEU A 28 -1.00 17.67 0.94
CA LEU A 28 -1.66 16.79 -0.02
C LEU A 28 -1.50 15.32 0.37
N LEU A 29 -0.28 14.87 0.72
CA LEU A 29 -0.04 13.50 1.17
C LEU A 29 -0.84 13.18 2.44
N ALA A 30 -0.75 14.06 3.45
CA ALA A 30 -1.52 13.91 4.68
C ALA A 30 -3.04 13.88 4.42
N LEU A 31 -3.54 14.70 3.50
CA LEU A 31 -4.95 14.73 3.13
C LEU A 31 -5.38 13.43 2.41
N GLY A 32 -4.53 12.91 1.52
CA GLY A 32 -4.72 11.61 0.89
C GLY A 32 -4.86 10.49 1.92
N HIS A 33 -3.98 10.46 2.93
CA HIS A 33 -4.06 9.50 4.03
C HIS A 33 -5.38 9.62 4.79
N ARG A 34 -5.79 10.83 5.15
CA ARG A 34 -7.07 11.06 5.84
C ARG A 34 -8.25 10.55 5.04
N TYR A 35 -8.27 10.79 3.74
CA TYR A 35 -9.33 10.26 2.90
C TYR A 35 -9.34 8.72 2.87
N LEU A 36 -8.19 8.05 2.92
CA LEU A 36 -8.16 6.58 3.04
C LEU A 36 -8.66 6.10 4.42
N GLU A 37 -8.22 6.74 5.50
CA GLU A 37 -8.66 6.43 6.87
C GLU A 37 -10.19 6.54 7.01
N HIS A 38 -10.80 7.51 6.32
CA HIS A 38 -12.25 7.75 6.30
C HIS A 38 -13.00 7.00 5.20
N GLN A 39 -12.37 6.00 4.55
CA GLN A 39 -12.99 5.18 3.50
C GLN A 39 -13.53 6.02 2.31
N GLN A 40 -12.81 7.08 1.94
CA GLN A 40 -13.08 7.95 0.79
C GLN A 40 -12.02 7.73 -0.32
N PRO A 41 -11.92 6.52 -0.92
CA PRO A 41 -10.85 6.20 -1.87
C PRO A 41 -10.86 7.05 -3.15
N ALA A 42 -12.04 7.54 -3.57
CA ALA A 42 -12.14 8.44 -4.73
C ALA A 42 -11.41 9.77 -4.48
N ARG A 43 -11.67 10.42 -3.33
CA ARG A 43 -10.99 11.67 -2.96
C ARG A 43 -9.50 11.45 -2.69
N ALA A 44 -9.15 10.32 -2.09
CA ALA A 44 -7.75 9.94 -1.91
C ALA A 44 -7.03 9.80 -3.27
N THR A 45 -7.64 9.11 -4.23
CA THR A 45 -7.09 8.95 -5.59
C THR A 45 -6.84 10.30 -6.26
N GLU A 46 -7.83 11.20 -6.25
CA GLU A 46 -7.67 12.55 -6.80
C GLU A 46 -6.54 13.32 -6.10
N THR A 47 -6.41 13.16 -4.78
CA THR A 47 -5.39 13.85 -3.99
C THR A 47 -3.99 13.32 -4.26
N TYR A 48 -3.79 11.99 -4.32
CA TYR A 48 -2.51 11.40 -4.69
C TYR A 48 -2.14 11.68 -6.16
N GLN A 49 -3.12 11.74 -7.07
CA GLN A 49 -2.85 12.14 -8.45
C GLN A 49 -2.30 13.56 -8.50
N ARG A 50 -2.84 14.49 -7.71
CA ARG A 50 -2.28 15.85 -7.59
C ARG A 50 -0.85 15.86 -7.03
N VAL A 51 -0.53 14.97 -6.09
CA VAL A 51 0.85 14.81 -5.61
C VAL A 51 1.76 14.38 -6.76
N ILE A 52 1.34 13.40 -7.55
CA ILE A 52 2.10 12.87 -8.70
C ILE A 52 2.26 13.92 -9.80
N ASP A 53 1.24 14.75 -10.03
CA ASP A 53 1.32 15.84 -11.02
C ASP A 53 2.35 16.91 -10.62
N LEU A 54 2.60 17.08 -9.31
CA LEU A 54 3.59 18.01 -8.77
C LEU A 54 4.98 17.37 -8.59
N ASP A 55 5.02 16.10 -8.21
CA ASP A 55 6.20 15.27 -8.01
C ASP A 55 5.95 13.87 -8.58
N ALA A 56 6.33 13.68 -9.85
CA ALA A 56 6.09 12.45 -10.59
C ALA A 56 6.83 11.23 -10.01
N GLN A 57 7.84 11.44 -9.16
CA GLN A 57 8.62 10.37 -8.52
C GLN A 57 8.19 10.15 -7.06
N ASN A 58 7.07 10.73 -6.62
CA ASN A 58 6.60 10.58 -5.25
C ASN A 58 6.16 9.13 -4.95
N ARG A 59 7.06 8.36 -4.34
CA ARG A 59 6.89 6.93 -4.08
C ARG A 59 5.71 6.63 -3.15
N GLU A 60 5.46 7.50 -2.18
CA GLU A 60 4.37 7.39 -1.22
C GLU A 60 3.01 7.48 -1.94
N ALA A 61 2.81 8.52 -2.76
CA ALA A 61 1.58 8.69 -3.54
C ALA A 61 1.34 7.52 -4.51
N TRP A 62 2.36 7.08 -5.25
CA TRP A 62 2.26 5.91 -6.13
C TRP A 62 1.91 4.63 -5.35
N THR A 63 2.54 4.42 -4.19
CA THR A 63 2.29 3.25 -3.33
C THR A 63 0.84 3.22 -2.85
N HIS A 64 0.31 4.36 -2.40
CA HIS A 64 -1.09 4.46 -1.97
C HIS A 64 -2.09 4.35 -3.14
N LEU A 65 -1.76 4.82 -4.35
CA LEU A 65 -2.56 4.51 -5.53
C LEU A 65 -2.57 3.00 -5.83
N GLY A 66 -1.44 2.32 -5.67
CA GLY A 66 -1.36 0.86 -5.77
C GLY A 66 -2.30 0.15 -4.79
N LEU A 67 -2.35 0.61 -3.53
CA LEU A 67 -3.27 0.11 -2.52
C LEU A 67 -4.74 0.33 -2.90
N ILE A 68 -5.09 1.52 -3.39
CA ILE A 68 -6.47 1.84 -3.81
C ILE A 68 -6.88 0.95 -4.99
N LEU A 69 -6.00 0.76 -5.98
CA LEU A 69 -6.23 -0.14 -7.11
C LEU A 69 -6.49 -1.57 -6.65
N PHE A 70 -5.76 -2.03 -5.63
CA PHE A 70 -5.99 -3.35 -5.05
C PHE A 70 -7.38 -3.46 -4.42
N TRP A 71 -7.81 -2.46 -3.64
CA TRP A 71 -9.15 -2.43 -3.05
C TRP A 71 -10.28 -2.32 -4.09
N ASP A 72 -10.00 -1.73 -5.25
CA ASP A 72 -10.90 -1.69 -6.42
C ASP A 72 -10.92 -3.03 -7.20
N GLY A 73 -10.21 -4.06 -6.73
CA GLY A 73 -10.12 -5.37 -7.38
C GLY A 73 -9.17 -5.40 -8.59
N ARG A 74 -8.44 -4.32 -8.86
CA ARG A 74 -7.50 -4.18 -9.98
C ARG A 74 -6.10 -4.61 -9.58
N SER A 75 -5.97 -5.85 -9.12
CA SER A 75 -4.73 -6.36 -8.52
C SER A 75 -3.52 -6.36 -9.47
N ASP A 76 -3.72 -6.59 -10.77
CA ASP A 76 -2.64 -6.51 -11.76
C ASP A 76 -2.12 -5.09 -11.95
N ASP A 77 -3.02 -4.10 -11.85
CA ASP A 77 -2.63 -2.69 -11.91
C ASP A 77 -1.89 -2.26 -10.65
N ALA A 78 -2.37 -2.71 -9.48
CA ALA A 78 -1.71 -2.50 -8.20
C ALA A 78 -0.27 -3.02 -8.22
N LEU A 79 -0.05 -4.28 -8.66
CA LEU A 79 1.28 -4.86 -8.74
C LEU A 79 2.19 -4.08 -9.69
N ARG A 80 1.69 -3.65 -10.84
CA ARG A 80 2.50 -2.86 -11.79
C ARG A 80 2.98 -1.54 -11.19
N VAL A 81 2.09 -0.84 -10.48
CA VAL A 81 2.43 0.43 -9.83
C VAL A 81 3.44 0.19 -8.71
N LEU A 82 3.22 -0.81 -7.86
CA LEU A 82 4.15 -1.17 -6.79
C LEU A 82 5.51 -1.61 -7.32
N ASP A 83 5.54 -2.38 -8.41
CA ASP A 83 6.77 -2.79 -9.11
C ASP A 83 7.51 -1.60 -9.69
N GLN A 84 6.80 -0.59 -10.21
CA GLN A 84 7.44 0.64 -10.68
C GLN A 84 8.09 1.42 -9.53
N VAL A 85 7.42 1.53 -8.38
CA VAL A 85 8.00 2.15 -7.17
C VAL A 85 9.27 1.39 -6.74
N LEU A 86 9.22 0.06 -6.73
CA LEU A 86 10.33 -0.78 -6.30
C LEU A 86 11.46 -0.87 -7.34
N ALA A 87 11.19 -0.62 -8.62
CA ALA A 87 12.22 -0.53 -9.63
C ALA A 87 13.12 0.70 -9.44
N ASP A 88 12.52 1.83 -9.03
CA ASP A 88 13.25 3.05 -8.69
C ASP A 88 13.85 2.97 -7.27
N SER A 89 13.10 2.39 -6.33
CA SER A 89 13.44 2.34 -4.92
C SER A 89 13.21 0.96 -4.32
N PRO A 90 14.16 0.02 -4.53
CA PRO A 90 14.00 -1.39 -4.16
C PRO A 90 13.76 -1.65 -2.68
N GLU A 91 14.21 -0.72 -1.83
CA GLU A 91 14.15 -0.82 -0.38
C GLU A 91 12.98 -0.03 0.24
N TYR A 92 12.03 0.46 -0.57
CA TYR A 92 10.90 1.24 -0.07
C TYR A 92 9.92 0.35 0.73
N PRO A 93 9.85 0.49 2.07
CA PRO A 93 9.17 -0.52 2.90
C PRO A 93 7.67 -0.63 2.63
N GLU A 94 6.95 0.48 2.46
CA GLU A 94 5.50 0.44 2.22
C GLU A 94 5.13 -0.27 0.92
N ALA A 95 5.89 -0.06 -0.16
CA ALA A 95 5.65 -0.76 -1.42
C ALA A 95 5.95 -2.26 -1.29
N LEU A 96 7.02 -2.65 -0.57
CA LEU A 96 7.32 -4.06 -0.27
C LEU A 96 6.19 -4.72 0.53
N PHE A 97 5.67 -4.02 1.54
CA PHE A 97 4.58 -4.51 2.37
C PHE A 97 3.30 -4.74 1.55
N PHE A 98 2.85 -3.72 0.82
CA PHE A 98 1.62 -3.83 0.02
C PHE A 98 1.76 -4.80 -1.14
N LYS A 99 2.93 -4.90 -1.78
CA LYS A 99 3.18 -5.92 -2.81
C LYS A 99 2.99 -7.32 -2.24
N GLY A 100 3.51 -7.59 -1.04
CA GLY A 100 3.29 -8.88 -0.37
C GLY A 100 1.81 -9.17 -0.12
N VAL A 101 1.05 -8.17 0.33
CA VAL A 101 -0.42 -8.29 0.54
C VAL A 101 -1.13 -8.63 -0.76
N VAL A 102 -0.87 -7.89 -1.84
CA VAL A 102 -1.53 -8.12 -3.14
C VAL A 102 -1.20 -9.51 -3.69
N LEU A 103 0.06 -9.95 -3.60
CA LEU A 103 0.48 -11.28 -4.04
C LEU A 103 -0.18 -12.40 -3.23
N TYR A 104 -0.30 -12.21 -1.92
CA TYR A 104 -0.93 -13.19 -1.03
C TYR A 104 -2.44 -13.31 -1.26
N GLU A 105 -3.14 -12.17 -1.24
CA GLU A 105 -4.61 -12.14 -1.23
C GLU A 105 -5.22 -12.30 -2.62
N ALA A 106 -4.70 -11.61 -3.64
CA ALA A 106 -5.29 -11.63 -4.98
C ALA A 106 -4.74 -12.73 -5.88
N ARG A 107 -3.42 -13.01 -5.76
CA ARG A 107 -2.72 -13.89 -6.71
C ARG A 107 -2.49 -15.29 -6.17
N GLN A 108 -2.67 -15.49 -4.86
CA GLN A 108 -2.25 -16.71 -4.15
C GLN A 108 -0.79 -17.08 -4.45
N ASP A 109 0.02 -16.08 -4.80
CA ASP A 109 1.45 -16.23 -5.04
C ASP A 109 2.18 -16.12 -3.71
N TYR A 110 2.09 -17.21 -2.94
CA TYR A 110 2.69 -17.30 -1.63
C TYR A 110 4.22 -17.17 -1.68
N ALA A 111 4.87 -17.60 -2.77
CA ALA A 111 6.31 -17.46 -2.93
C ALA A 111 6.70 -15.98 -3.12
N GLY A 112 5.99 -15.26 -3.99
CA GLY A 112 6.18 -13.83 -4.19
C GLY A 112 5.90 -13.01 -2.92
N ALA A 113 4.82 -13.34 -2.19
CA ALA A 113 4.49 -12.68 -0.93
C ALA A 113 5.58 -12.87 0.14
N VAL A 114 6.09 -14.10 0.30
CA VAL A 114 7.22 -14.40 1.20
C VAL A 114 8.44 -13.54 0.83
N ALA A 115 8.80 -13.48 -0.44
CA ALA A 115 9.97 -12.71 -0.89
C ALA A 115 9.82 -11.20 -0.60
N ALA A 116 8.63 -10.63 -0.84
CA ALA A 116 8.36 -9.23 -0.59
C ALA A 116 8.44 -8.88 0.91
N TRP A 117 7.86 -9.72 1.78
CA TRP A 117 7.91 -9.48 3.23
C TRP A 117 9.27 -9.78 3.86
N GLU A 118 10.06 -10.72 3.31
CA GLU A 118 11.46 -10.89 3.71
C GLU A 118 12.28 -9.65 3.38
N ALA A 119 12.10 -9.08 2.19
CA ALA A 119 12.74 -7.82 1.81
C ALA A 119 12.31 -6.67 2.73
N TYR A 120 11.01 -6.56 3.05
CA TYR A 120 10.52 -5.58 4.02
C TYR A 120 11.23 -5.68 5.37
N LEU A 121 11.37 -6.90 5.91
CA LEU A 121 12.02 -7.14 7.20
C LEU A 121 13.53 -6.85 7.16
N ALA A 122 14.17 -6.99 6.00
CA ALA A 122 15.59 -6.69 5.83
C ALA A 122 15.88 -5.18 5.87
N VAL A 123 14.96 -4.35 5.38
CA VAL A 123 15.12 -2.88 5.31
C VAL A 123 14.54 -2.16 6.52
N THR A 124 13.67 -2.81 7.28
CA THR A 124 13.04 -2.23 8.47
C THR A 124 14.05 -2.05 9.62
N PRO A 125 14.21 -0.83 10.17
CA PRO A 125 15.17 -0.59 11.25
C PRO A 125 14.87 -1.40 12.52
N PRO A 126 15.91 -1.76 13.30
CA PRO A 126 15.74 -2.38 14.61
C PRO A 126 14.85 -1.54 15.52
N GLY A 127 13.91 -2.18 16.24
CA GLY A 127 13.00 -1.52 17.18
C GLY A 127 11.65 -1.09 16.58
N GLN A 128 11.48 -1.14 15.26
CA GLN A 128 10.16 -1.02 14.64
C GLN A 128 9.32 -2.27 14.90
N ASP A 129 8.02 -2.09 15.12
CA ASP A 129 7.10 -3.22 15.27
C ASP A 129 6.91 -3.90 13.91
N THR A 130 7.33 -5.16 13.86
CA THR A 130 7.29 -6.03 12.69
C THR A 130 6.47 -7.29 12.96
N SER A 131 5.73 -7.32 14.08
CA SER A 131 4.93 -8.47 14.50
C SER A 131 3.89 -8.86 13.45
N GLN A 132 3.20 -7.87 12.87
CA GLN A 132 2.24 -8.07 11.79
C GLN A 132 2.88 -8.75 10.58
N VAL A 133 3.98 -8.20 10.05
CA VAL A 133 4.65 -8.74 8.86
C VAL A 133 5.21 -10.13 9.11
N ARG A 134 5.73 -10.40 10.32
CA ARG A 134 6.18 -11.74 10.70
C ARG A 134 5.03 -12.75 10.74
N GLY A 135 3.85 -12.36 11.20
CA GLY A 135 2.64 -13.19 11.17
C GLY A 135 2.25 -13.55 9.73
N LEU A 136 2.10 -12.54 8.88
CA LEU A 136 1.80 -12.70 7.46
C LEU A 136 2.83 -13.60 6.74
N LEU A 137 4.12 -13.38 7.01
CA LEU A 137 5.21 -14.19 6.47
C LEU A 137 5.12 -15.67 6.88
N GLN A 138 4.81 -15.95 8.14
CA GLN A 138 4.63 -17.33 8.62
C GLN A 138 3.45 -18.01 7.93
N GLU A 139 2.33 -17.31 7.80
CA GLU A 139 1.15 -17.83 7.12
C GLU A 139 1.41 -18.13 5.64
N ALA A 140 2.07 -17.21 4.92
CA ALA A 140 2.44 -17.43 3.53
C ALA A 140 3.43 -18.60 3.35
N ARG A 141 4.39 -18.77 4.26
CA ARG A 141 5.28 -19.95 4.25
C ARG A 141 4.51 -21.25 4.44
N ALA A 142 3.55 -21.28 5.38
CA ALA A 142 2.72 -22.46 5.60
C ALA A 142 1.90 -22.80 4.35
N ARG A 143 1.23 -21.81 3.74
CA ARG A 143 0.47 -21.98 2.50
C ARG A 143 1.34 -22.47 1.35
N LEU A 144 2.55 -21.92 1.20
CA LEU A 144 3.50 -22.34 0.18
C LEU A 144 3.89 -23.82 0.30
N VAL A 145 4.11 -24.30 1.52
CA VAL A 145 4.42 -25.71 1.78
C VAL A 145 3.22 -26.60 1.43
N THR A 146 2.01 -26.23 1.86
CA THR A 146 0.78 -26.97 1.54
C THR A 146 0.59 -27.13 0.03
N VAL A 147 0.65 -26.02 -0.72
CA VAL A 147 0.45 -26.05 -2.19
C VAL A 147 1.53 -26.88 -2.90
N ARG A 148 2.78 -26.87 -2.42
CA ARG A 148 3.84 -27.71 -3.00
C ARG A 148 3.59 -29.20 -2.74
N GLY A 149 3.21 -29.57 -1.52
CA GLY A 149 2.89 -30.95 -1.18
C GLY A 149 1.69 -31.51 -1.97
N GLU A 150 0.67 -30.69 -2.24
CA GLU A 150 -0.48 -31.08 -3.08
C GLU A 150 -0.09 -31.35 -4.54
N ARG A 151 0.88 -30.59 -5.09
CA ARG A 151 1.36 -30.77 -6.46
C ARG A 151 2.27 -31.99 -6.63
N GLU A 152 2.99 -32.37 -5.58
CA GLU A 152 3.87 -33.55 -5.59
C GLU A 152 3.12 -34.86 -5.25
N GLY A 153 1.91 -34.76 -4.68
CA GLY A 153 1.09 -35.89 -4.24
C GLY A 153 0.08 -36.43 -5.24
N THR A 154 0.17 -36.09 -6.54
CA THR A 154 -0.73 -36.65 -7.56
C THR A 154 -0.19 -37.99 -8.07
N PRO A 155 -0.90 -39.13 -7.90
CA PRO A 155 -0.46 -40.46 -8.35
C PRO A 155 -0.47 -40.62 -9.88
#